data_AF-A0A1Y5D485-F1
#
_entry.id   AF-A0A1Y5D485-F1
#
_cell.length_a   1.000
_cell.length_b   1.000
_cell.length_c   1.000
_cell.angle_alpha   90.00
_cell.angle_beta   90.00
_cell.angle_gamma   90.00
#
_symmetry.space_group_name_H-M   'P 1'
#
loop_
_entity.id
_entity.type
_entity.pdbx_description
1 polymer ?
#
loop_
_entity_poly.entity_id
_entity_poly.type
_entity_poly.pdbx_seq_one_letter_code
_entity_poly.pdbx_strand_id
1 'polypeptide(L)'
;MLAKDCLVSSLEVAKELKISVNHCRNVLNGFVQQKCAVKQKVGRIYHFAVIAASKPILTAGRSTVSKRQYKKTGRQKIWNSLKIQRVVSVADLVCLAAVTEANASLYLRKLVNSSYVRVKYAVNTALPNCEVKGRASTYQLLRDTGRLCPIVRKDGCWDQNEQQLYPFNGTNKENHHDQVA
;
A
#
# COMPACT_ATOMS: atom_id res chain seq x y z
N MET A 1 22.59 -36.91 31.31
CA MET A 1 21.46 -36.92 32.26
C MET A 1 21.14 -35.47 32.61
N LEU A 2 19.99 -34.93 32.20
CA LEU A 2 19.55 -33.61 32.66
C LEU A 2 19.12 -33.78 34.12
N ALA A 3 19.74 -33.03 35.02
CA ALA A 3 19.43 -33.07 36.45
C ALA A 3 17.93 -32.82 36.68
N LYS A 4 17.30 -33.63 37.54
CA LYS A 4 15.89 -33.47 37.92
C LYS A 4 15.62 -32.11 38.60
N ASP A 5 16.68 -31.44 39.05
CA ASP A 5 16.63 -30.21 39.85
C ASP A 5 16.36 -28.92 39.04
N CYS A 6 16.15 -29.03 37.72
CA CYS A 6 15.87 -27.89 36.84
C CYS A 6 14.62 -28.07 35.97
N LEU A 7 13.74 -29.01 36.34
CA LEU A 7 12.46 -29.22 35.64
C LEU A 7 11.39 -28.30 36.23
N VAL A 8 11.01 -27.26 35.50
CA VAL A 8 10.00 -26.29 35.96
C VAL A 8 8.69 -26.47 35.18
N SER A 9 7.56 -26.48 35.88
CA SER A 9 6.23 -26.51 35.28
C SER A 9 5.82 -25.13 34.78
N SER A 10 5.06 -25.07 33.68
CA SER A 10 4.47 -23.80 33.21
C SER A 10 3.55 -23.14 34.24
N LEU A 11 3.00 -23.91 35.19
CA LEU A 11 2.14 -23.41 36.25
C LEU A 11 2.95 -22.73 37.37
N GLU A 12 4.10 -23.28 37.72
CA GLU A 12 5.02 -22.71 38.72
C GLU A 12 5.59 -21.39 38.22
N VAL A 13 6.04 -21.34 36.96
CA VAL A 13 6.52 -20.11 36.31
C VAL A 13 5.43 -19.03 36.25
N ALA A 14 4.19 -19.42 35.93
CA ALA A 14 3.06 -18.49 35.86
C ALA A 14 2.72 -17.89 37.22
N LYS A 15 2.79 -18.69 38.29
CA LYS A 15 2.51 -18.25 39.66
C LYS A 15 3.58 -17.30 40.17
N GLU A 16 4.85 -17.62 39.92
CA GLU A 16 5.98 -16.80 40.36
C GLU A 16 6.04 -15.45 39.64
N LEU A 17 5.87 -15.45 38.33
CA LEU A 17 5.93 -14.23 37.51
C LEU A 17 4.62 -13.44 37.50
N LYS A 18 3.54 -13.96 38.12
CA LYS A 18 2.17 -13.38 38.08
C LYS A 18 1.68 -13.13 36.65
N ILE A 19 2.01 -14.02 35.72
CA ILE A 19 1.62 -13.97 34.31
C ILE A 19 0.56 -15.05 34.02
N SER A 20 -0.28 -14.86 33.00
CA SER A 20 -1.24 -15.89 32.60
C SER A 20 -0.54 -17.19 32.14
N VAL A 21 -1.09 -18.34 32.54
CA VAL A 21 -0.55 -19.67 32.20
C VAL A 21 -0.41 -19.86 30.69
N ASN A 22 -1.35 -19.33 29.91
CA ASN A 22 -1.30 -19.38 28.44
C ASN A 22 -0.14 -18.56 27.87
N HIS A 23 0.14 -17.38 28.44
CA HIS A 23 1.26 -16.56 28.02
C HIS A 23 2.60 -17.24 28.35
N CYS A 24 2.76 -17.79 29.56
CA CYS A 24 3.94 -18.59 29.93
C CYS A 24 4.12 -19.80 29.00
N ARG A 25 3.04 -20.54 28.70
CA ARG A 25 3.10 -21.69 27.78
C ARG A 25 3.52 -21.28 26.36
N ASN A 26 3.04 -20.15 25.86
CA ASN A 26 3.40 -19.67 24.52
C ASN A 26 4.89 -19.28 24.46
N VAL A 27 5.40 -18.59 25.48
CA VAL A 27 6.82 -18.20 25.57
C VAL A 27 7.72 -19.44 25.69
N LEU A 28 7.37 -20.38 26.56
CA LEU A 28 8.14 -21.63 26.75
C LEU A 28 8.16 -22.48 25.47
N ASN A 29 7.04 -22.58 24.73
CA ASN A 29 7.02 -23.25 23.43
C ASN A 29 7.91 -22.52 22.40
N GLY A 30 8.00 -21.19 22.45
CA GLY A 30 8.93 -20.41 21.63
C GLY A 30 10.40 -20.74 21.94
N PHE A 31 10.76 -20.90 23.20
CA PHE A 31 12.12 -21.31 23.58
C PHE A 31 12.46 -22.74 23.14
N VAL A 32 11.48 -23.65 23.10
CA VAL A 32 11.66 -24.98 22.51
C VAL A 32 11.94 -24.89 21.00
N GLN A 33 11.20 -24.04 20.27
CA GLN A 33 11.44 -23.83 18.83
C GLN A 33 12.82 -23.25 18.54
N GLN A 34 13.32 -22.36 19.41
CA GLN A 34 14.65 -21.78 19.33
C GLN A 34 15.77 -22.72 19.83
N LYS A 35 15.44 -23.97 20.18
CA LYS A 35 16.36 -24.97 20.76
C LYS A 35 17.03 -24.50 22.07
N CYS A 36 16.39 -23.57 22.78
CA CYS A 36 16.88 -23.03 24.04
C CYS A 36 16.32 -23.75 25.28
N ALA A 37 15.25 -24.53 25.10
CA ALA A 37 14.64 -25.33 26.15
C ALA A 37 14.23 -26.71 25.64
N VAL A 38 14.29 -27.70 26.52
CA VAL A 38 13.75 -29.05 26.27
C VAL A 38 12.42 -29.17 26.98
N LYS A 39 11.43 -29.70 26.27
CA LYS A 39 10.12 -30.05 26.82
C LYS A 39 10.11 -31.54 27.15
N GLN A 40 9.89 -31.86 28.42
CA GLN A 40 9.77 -33.25 28.89
C GLN A 40 8.35 -33.48 29.44
N LYS A 41 7.73 -34.59 29.03
CA LYS A 41 6.45 -35.02 29.59
C LYS A 41 6.71 -35.82 30.85
N VAL A 42 6.19 -35.36 31.99
CA VAL A 42 6.24 -36.09 33.25
C VAL A 42 4.78 -36.27 33.71
N GLY A 43 4.25 -37.48 33.54
CA GLY A 43 2.83 -37.76 33.77
C GLY A 43 1.90 -36.97 32.83
N ARG A 44 1.00 -36.17 33.40
CA ARG A 44 0.01 -35.33 32.68
C ARG A 44 0.52 -33.91 32.37
N ILE A 45 1.64 -33.49 32.95
CA ILE A 45 2.13 -32.11 32.87
C ILE A 45 3.44 -32.06 32.09
N TYR A 46 3.63 -31.00 31.32
CA TYR A 46 4.89 -30.74 30.63
C TYR A 46 5.80 -29.90 31.52
N HIS A 47 7.02 -30.39 31.71
CA HIS A 47 8.10 -29.68 32.38
C HIS A 47 9.08 -29.17 31.33
N PHE A 48 9.69 -28.04 31.62
CA PHE A 48 10.66 -27.38 30.75
C PHE A 48 11.99 -27.28 31.49
N ALA A 49 13.07 -27.67 30.81
CA ALA A 49 14.45 -27.47 31.27
C ALA A 49 15.17 -26.54 30.30
N VAL A 50 15.84 -25.52 30.84
CA VAL A 50 16.64 -24.58 30.04
C VAL A 50 17.96 -25.24 29.67
N ILE A 51 18.34 -25.14 28.39
CA ILE A 51 19.67 -25.53 27.94
C ILE A 51 20.57 -24.30 28.15
N ALA A 52 21.44 -24.35 29.16
CA ALA A 52 22.25 -23.21 29.61
C ALA A 52 23.14 -22.56 28.53
N ALA A 53 23.41 -23.25 27.42
CA ALA A 53 24.33 -22.81 26.38
C ALA A 53 23.75 -21.77 25.39
N SER A 54 22.43 -21.52 25.39
CA SER A 54 21.77 -20.72 24.33
C SER A 54 21.02 -19.52 24.89
N LYS A 55 21.38 -18.31 24.43
CA LYS A 55 20.65 -17.07 24.71
C LYS A 55 19.35 -17.04 23.89
N PRO A 56 18.16 -17.02 24.52
CA PRO A 56 16.91 -16.99 23.77
C PRO A 56 16.71 -15.64 23.09
N ILE A 57 16.18 -15.65 21.87
CA ILE A 57 15.74 -14.44 21.19
C ILE A 57 14.36 -14.11 21.75
N LEU A 58 14.31 -13.14 22.66
CA LEU A 58 13.05 -12.54 23.11
C LEU A 58 12.51 -11.72 21.95
N THR A 59 11.63 -12.32 21.14
CA THR A 59 10.95 -11.55 20.09
C THR A 59 10.06 -10.52 20.78
N ALA A 60 10.18 -9.24 20.41
CA ALA A 60 9.17 -8.25 20.76
C ALA A 60 7.83 -8.82 20.29
N GLY A 61 6.94 -9.12 21.25
CA GLY A 61 5.85 -10.08 21.09
C GLY A 61 5.13 -9.99 19.75
N ARG A 62 4.80 -11.17 19.18
CA ARG A 62 4.13 -11.41 17.89
C ARG A 62 3.44 -10.14 17.36
N SER A 63 4.22 -9.28 16.70
CA SER A 63 3.68 -8.05 16.17
C SER A 63 2.67 -8.50 15.13
N THR A 64 1.39 -8.24 15.38
CA THR A 64 0.29 -8.49 14.45
C THR A 64 0.39 -7.50 13.30
N VAL A 65 1.59 -7.35 12.73
CA VAL A 65 1.83 -6.69 11.46
C VAL A 65 1.19 -7.63 10.43
N SER A 66 -0.13 -7.50 10.33
CA SER A 66 -0.94 -8.01 9.24
C SER A 66 -0.14 -7.78 7.97
N LYS A 67 0.14 -8.86 7.22
CA LYS A 67 0.77 -8.75 5.90
C LYS A 67 -0.07 -7.74 5.13
N ARG A 68 0.44 -6.51 4.97
CA ARG A 68 -0.30 -5.40 4.39
C ARG A 68 -0.72 -5.82 3.00
N GLN A 69 -1.97 -6.23 2.83
CA GLN A 69 -2.47 -6.66 1.53
C GLN A 69 -2.23 -5.53 0.55
N TYR A 70 -1.57 -5.83 -0.57
CA TYR A 70 -1.23 -4.84 -1.57
C TYR A 70 -2.52 -4.27 -2.17
N LYS A 71 -2.86 -3.03 -1.77
CA LYS A 71 -4.04 -2.32 -2.28
C LYS A 71 -3.59 -1.40 -3.41
N LYS A 72 -4.18 -1.59 -4.61
CA LYS A 72 -3.97 -0.68 -5.74
C LYS A 72 -4.34 0.76 -5.32
N THR A 73 -3.46 1.71 -5.66
CA THR A 73 -3.69 3.13 -5.38
C THR A 73 -4.87 3.66 -6.19
N GLY A 74 -5.51 4.74 -5.73
CA GLY A 74 -6.63 5.37 -6.45
C GLY A 74 -6.26 5.76 -7.88
N ARG A 75 -5.06 6.32 -8.10
CA ARG A 75 -4.54 6.67 -9.43
C ARG A 75 -4.40 5.45 -10.34
N GLN A 76 -3.91 4.33 -9.80
CA GLN A 76 -3.80 3.09 -10.56
C GLN A 76 -5.17 2.52 -10.93
N LYS A 77 -6.16 2.66 -10.06
CA LYS A 77 -7.54 2.26 -10.37
C LYS A 77 -8.14 3.13 -11.48
N ILE A 78 -8.00 4.46 -11.37
CA ILE A 78 -8.42 5.40 -12.41
C ILE A 78 -7.77 5.07 -13.75
N TRP A 79 -6.47 4.78 -13.76
CA TRP A 79 -5.75 4.37 -14.97
C TRP A 79 -6.31 3.09 -15.59
N ASN A 80 -6.60 2.08 -14.77
CA ASN A 80 -7.22 0.85 -15.28
C ASN A 80 -8.61 1.13 -15.89
N SER A 81 -9.44 1.95 -15.23
CA SER A 81 -10.75 2.35 -15.75
C SER A 81 -10.64 3.10 -17.08
N LEU A 82 -9.70 4.03 -17.19
CA LEU A 82 -9.40 4.76 -18.43
C LEU A 82 -9.05 3.82 -19.60
N LYS A 83 -8.22 2.80 -19.34
CA LYS A 83 -7.83 1.83 -20.36
C LYS A 83 -8.98 0.93 -20.82
N ILE A 84 -9.86 0.55 -19.90
CA ILE A 84 -11.01 -0.30 -20.22
C ILE A 84 -12.03 0.47 -21.06
N GLN A 85 -12.43 1.66 -20.60
CA GLN A 85 -13.52 2.40 -21.24
C GLN A 85 -13.08 3.26 -22.44
N ARG A 86 -11.80 3.67 -22.51
CA ARG A 86 -11.19 4.57 -23.52
C ARG A 86 -11.76 5.99 -23.58
N VAL A 87 -13.06 6.16 -23.36
CA VAL A 87 -13.77 7.42 -23.24
C VAL A 87 -14.56 7.39 -21.93
N VAL A 88 -14.32 8.36 -21.05
CA VAL A 88 -14.91 8.37 -19.69
C VAL A 88 -15.31 9.78 -19.26
N SER A 89 -16.35 9.87 -18.44
CA SER A 89 -16.63 11.06 -17.63
C SER A 89 -15.98 10.95 -16.24
N VAL A 90 -15.95 12.05 -15.49
CA VAL A 90 -15.48 12.04 -14.10
C VAL A 90 -16.38 11.15 -13.23
N ALA A 91 -17.70 11.20 -13.45
CA ALA A 91 -18.66 10.38 -12.72
C ALA A 91 -18.42 8.88 -12.94
N ASP A 92 -18.11 8.48 -14.17
CA ASP A 92 -17.77 7.08 -14.48
C ASP A 92 -16.54 6.62 -13.70
N LEU A 93 -15.50 7.47 -13.61
CA LEU A 93 -14.28 7.16 -12.87
C LEU A 93 -14.52 7.05 -11.36
N VAL A 94 -15.37 7.91 -10.80
CA VAL A 94 -15.76 7.85 -9.38
C VAL A 94 -16.41 6.50 -9.10
N CYS A 95 -17.35 6.06 -9.94
CA CYS A 95 -18.04 4.79 -9.83
C CYS A 95 -17.09 3.59 -10.00
N LEU A 96 -16.29 3.57 -11.07
CA LEU A 96 -15.46 2.41 -11.43
C LEU A 96 -14.21 2.26 -10.56
N ALA A 97 -13.56 3.37 -10.21
CA ALA A 97 -12.33 3.34 -9.43
C ALA A 97 -12.59 3.40 -7.91
N ALA A 98 -13.83 3.69 -7.49
CA ALA A 98 -14.22 3.94 -6.11
C ALA A 98 -13.29 4.98 -5.46
N VAL A 99 -13.21 6.15 -6.09
CA VAL A 99 -12.37 7.29 -5.69
C VAL A 99 -13.23 8.54 -5.55
N THR A 100 -12.73 9.52 -4.80
CA THR A 100 -13.43 10.82 -4.70
C THR A 100 -13.35 11.60 -6.01
N GLU A 101 -14.39 12.39 -6.29
CA GLU A 101 -14.48 13.21 -7.49
C GLU A 101 -13.31 14.19 -7.61
N ALA A 102 -12.91 14.81 -6.50
CA ALA A 102 -11.76 15.71 -6.45
C ALA A 102 -10.46 15.02 -6.90
N ASN A 103 -10.23 13.77 -6.46
CA ASN A 103 -9.05 13.00 -6.84
C ASN A 103 -9.08 12.58 -8.31
N ALA A 104 -10.25 12.14 -8.81
CA ALA A 104 -10.43 11.80 -10.21
C ALA A 104 -10.18 13.01 -11.12
N SER A 105 -10.83 14.14 -10.80
CA SER A 105 -10.71 15.39 -11.54
C SER A 105 -9.30 15.97 -11.53
N LEU A 106 -8.61 15.94 -10.38
CA LEU A 106 -7.24 16.42 -10.27
C LEU A 106 -6.28 15.57 -11.10
N TYR A 107 -6.41 14.25 -11.02
CA TYR A 107 -5.55 13.34 -11.76
C TYR A 107 -5.80 13.41 -13.27
N LEU A 108 -7.05 13.47 -13.71
CA LEU A 108 -7.41 13.69 -15.12
C LEU A 108 -6.81 14.98 -15.67
N ARG A 109 -6.91 16.10 -14.94
CA ARG A 109 -6.30 17.38 -15.35
C ARG A 109 -4.80 17.24 -15.59
N LYS A 110 -4.08 16.51 -14.73
CA LYS A 110 -2.64 16.27 -14.92
C LYS A 110 -2.34 15.38 -16.13
N LEU A 111 -3.16 14.36 -16.38
CA LEU A 111 -3.05 13.53 -17.59
C LEU A 111 -3.35 14.30 -18.87
N VAL A 112 -4.30 15.24 -18.83
CA VAL A 112 -4.58 16.14 -19.95
C VAL A 112 -3.39 17.06 -20.22
N ASN A 113 -2.84 17.67 -19.17
CA ASN A 113 -1.69 18.55 -19.30
C ASN A 113 -0.43 17.85 -19.81
N SER A 114 -0.30 16.53 -19.63
CA SER A 114 0.82 15.71 -20.11
C SER A 114 0.49 14.96 -21.41
N SER A 115 -0.63 15.30 -22.06
CA SER A 115 -1.05 14.74 -23.35
C SER A 115 -1.31 13.21 -23.35
N TYR A 116 -1.57 12.60 -22.19
CA TYR A 116 -2.06 11.22 -22.10
C TYR A 116 -3.53 11.09 -22.44
N VAL A 117 -4.28 12.12 -22.07
CA VAL A 117 -5.74 12.19 -22.21
C VAL A 117 -6.08 13.49 -22.94
N ARG A 118 -7.08 13.47 -23.80
CA ARG A 118 -7.67 14.71 -24.34
C ARG A 118 -9.09 14.89 -23.84
N VAL A 119 -9.52 16.14 -23.75
CA VAL A 119 -10.94 16.46 -23.55
C VAL A 119 -11.65 16.21 -24.87
N LYS A 120 -12.59 15.26 -24.90
CA LYS A 120 -13.39 14.94 -26.08
C LYS A 120 -14.62 15.83 -26.17
N TYR A 121 -15.27 16.05 -25.03
CA TYR A 121 -16.39 16.97 -24.91
C TYR A 121 -16.17 17.81 -23.65
N ALA A 122 -16.17 19.12 -23.80
CA ALA A 122 -16.07 20.07 -22.70
C ALA A 122 -17.45 20.66 -22.44
N VAL A 123 -17.95 20.49 -21.23
CA VAL A 123 -19.14 21.21 -20.77
C VAL A 123 -18.72 22.62 -20.41
N ASN A 124 -19.37 23.61 -21.03
CA ASN A 124 -19.17 25.00 -20.67
C ASN A 124 -20.00 25.34 -19.42
N THR A 125 -19.33 25.43 -18.27
CA THR A 125 -19.97 25.77 -16.99
C THR A 125 -20.33 27.25 -16.85
N ALA A 126 -19.94 28.11 -17.80
CA ALA A 126 -20.38 29.50 -17.84
C ALA A 126 -21.78 29.67 -18.44
N LEU A 127 -22.33 28.63 -19.09
CA LEU A 127 -23.70 28.63 -19.58
C LEU A 127 -24.69 28.44 -18.43
N PRO A 128 -25.93 28.94 -18.59
CA PRO A 128 -26.95 28.80 -17.56
C PRO A 128 -27.25 27.32 -17.26
N ASN A 129 -27.57 27.04 -15.99
CA ASN A 129 -27.78 25.66 -15.50
C ASN A 129 -28.79 24.86 -16.32
N CYS A 130 -29.81 25.50 -16.91
CA CYS A 130 -30.79 24.84 -17.77
C CYS A 130 -30.17 24.17 -19.01
N GLU A 131 -29.10 24.73 -19.57
CA GLU A 131 -28.41 24.21 -20.75
C GLU A 131 -27.33 23.19 -20.41
N VAL A 132 -26.80 23.27 -19.18
CA VAL A 132 -25.69 22.45 -18.69
C VAL A 132 -26.17 21.18 -17.98
N LYS A 133 -27.41 21.20 -17.45
CA LYS A 133 -27.97 20.10 -16.66
C LYS A 133 -27.97 18.78 -17.45
N GLY A 134 -27.38 17.75 -16.85
CA GLY A 134 -27.28 16.40 -17.44
C GLY A 134 -26.13 16.21 -18.42
N ARG A 135 -25.36 17.27 -18.74
CA ARG A 135 -24.16 17.16 -19.57
C ARG A 135 -22.93 16.96 -18.70
N ALA A 136 -22.02 16.08 -19.12
CA ALA A 136 -20.76 15.83 -18.43
C ALA A 136 -19.59 15.93 -19.41
N SER A 137 -18.49 16.53 -18.96
CA SER A 137 -17.25 16.55 -19.75
C SER A 137 -16.71 15.13 -19.89
N THR A 138 -16.37 14.76 -21.12
CA THR A 138 -15.82 13.43 -21.44
C THR A 138 -14.38 13.56 -21.89
N TYR A 139 -13.59 12.56 -21.49
CA TYR A 139 -12.15 12.49 -21.67
C TYR A 139 -11.82 11.23 -22.46
N GLN A 140 -10.92 11.34 -23.43
CA GLN A 140 -10.46 10.21 -24.23
C GLN A 140 -9.00 9.92 -23.96
N LEU A 141 -8.67 8.66 -23.69
CA LEU A 141 -7.30 8.20 -23.57
C LEU A 141 -6.62 8.21 -24.95
N LEU A 142 -5.47 8.88 -25.06
CA LEU A 142 -4.66 8.96 -26.28
C LEU A 142 -3.51 7.95 -26.26
N ARG A 143 -2.80 7.87 -25.14
CA ARG A 143 -1.60 7.03 -24.98
C ARG A 143 -1.88 5.93 -23.97
N ASP A 144 -1.71 4.69 -24.40
CA ASP A 144 -1.78 3.50 -23.54
C ASP A 144 -0.39 2.90 -23.42
N THR A 145 0.38 3.41 -22.47
CA THR A 145 1.80 3.09 -22.28
C THR A 145 2.02 1.82 -21.44
N GLY A 146 0.95 1.21 -20.91
CA GLY A 146 1.03 -0.10 -20.28
C GLY A 146 0.33 -0.25 -18.93
N ARG A 147 0.85 -1.16 -18.10
CA ARG A 147 0.20 -1.61 -16.86
C ARG A 147 0.18 -0.52 -15.79
N LEU A 148 1.32 0.12 -15.56
CA LEU A 148 1.49 1.07 -14.46
C LEU A 148 0.97 2.44 -14.84
N CYS A 149 0.34 3.13 -13.88
CA CYS A 149 -0.12 4.48 -14.11
C CYS A 149 1.04 5.48 -14.13
N PRO A 150 0.99 6.54 -14.96
CA PRO A 150 1.97 7.62 -14.92
C PRO A 150 2.01 8.30 -13.54
N ILE A 151 3.22 8.61 -13.06
CA ILE A 151 3.43 9.30 -11.78
C ILE A 151 3.46 10.80 -12.03
N VAL A 152 2.48 11.51 -11.47
CA VAL A 152 2.46 12.98 -11.50
C VAL A 152 3.60 13.53 -10.64
N ARG A 153 4.48 14.32 -11.25
CA ARG A 153 5.53 15.13 -10.63
C ARG A 153 5.22 16.63 -10.83
N LYS A 154 6.13 17.51 -10.40
CA LYS A 154 5.98 18.96 -10.53
C LYS A 154 5.98 19.40 -12.00
N ASP A 155 6.94 18.91 -12.77
CA ASP A 155 7.21 19.39 -14.14
C ASP A 155 6.52 18.55 -15.22
N GLY A 156 5.91 17.42 -14.85
CA GLY A 156 5.27 16.52 -15.79
C GLY A 156 4.75 15.22 -15.18
N CYS A 157 4.39 14.27 -16.03
CA CYS A 157 4.05 12.90 -15.67
C CYS A 157 5.18 11.95 -16.07
N TRP A 158 5.76 11.27 -15.09
CA TRP A 158 6.76 10.22 -15.32
C TRP A 158 6.06 8.92 -15.69
N ASP A 159 6.30 8.41 -16.89
CA ASP A 159 5.85 7.09 -17.29
C ASP A 159 6.76 6.01 -16.70
N GLN A 160 6.18 5.08 -15.94
CA GLN A 160 6.93 3.98 -15.35
C GLN A 160 7.15 2.82 -16.31
N ASN A 161 6.37 2.71 -17.37
CA ASN A 161 6.48 1.63 -18.35
C ASN A 161 7.52 2.02 -19.42
N GLU A 162 7.46 3.25 -19.93
CA GLU A 162 8.41 3.76 -20.95
C GLU A 162 9.67 4.37 -20.34
N GLN A 163 9.69 4.61 -19.02
CA GLN A 163 10.81 5.26 -18.31
C GLN A 163 11.14 6.66 -18.87
N GLN A 164 10.10 7.39 -19.28
CA GLN A 164 10.22 8.73 -19.87
C GLN A 164 9.36 9.75 -19.13
N LEU A 165 9.86 10.98 -19.00
CA LEU A 165 9.10 12.10 -18.47
C LEU A 165 8.32 12.80 -19.59
N TYR A 166 7.02 12.95 -19.40
CA TYR A 166 6.16 13.75 -20.26
C TYR A 166 5.89 15.11 -19.62
N PRO A 167 6.44 16.21 -20.14
CA PRO A 167 6.29 17.53 -19.55
C PRO A 167 4.84 18.00 -19.62
N PHE A 168 4.46 18.90 -18.72
CA PHE A 168 3.17 19.58 -18.86
C PHE A 168 3.24 20.63 -19.95
N ASN A 169 2.18 20.78 -20.75
CA ASN A 169 2.11 21.72 -21.88
C ASN A 169 2.35 23.21 -21.51
N GLY A 170 2.49 23.55 -20.22
CA GLY A 170 2.81 24.89 -19.72
C GLY A 170 4.25 25.12 -19.25
N THR A 171 5.14 24.10 -19.25
CA THR A 171 6.54 24.25 -18.81
C THR A 171 7.50 24.58 -19.95
N ASN A 172 7.00 24.90 -21.15
CA ASN A 172 7.78 25.32 -22.31
C ASN A 172 7.80 26.85 -22.51
N LYS A 173 7.67 27.61 -21.41
CA LYS A 173 8.03 29.03 -21.38
C LYS A 173 9.24 29.16 -20.45
N GLU A 174 10.32 29.71 -21.01
CA GLU A 174 11.57 30.11 -20.34
C GLU A 174 12.63 29.02 -20.17
N ASN A 175 13.48 28.88 -21.20
CA ASN A 175 14.95 28.80 -21.11
C ASN A 175 15.54 29.16 -22.49
N HIS A 176 15.24 30.37 -22.97
CA HIS A 176 16.12 31.11 -23.89
C HIS A 176 16.47 32.39 -23.11
N HIS A 177 17.42 32.30 -22.19
CA HIS A 177 18.14 33.47 -21.72
C HIS A 177 19.44 33.50 -22.52
N ASP A 178 19.60 34.62 -23.22
CA ASP A 178 20.67 35.00 -24.12
C ASP A 178 22.08 34.54 -23.69
N GLN A 179 22.80 33.90 -24.62
CA GLN A 179 24.24 34.08 -24.72
C GLN A 179 24.51 34.90 -25.99
N VAL A 180 24.40 36.21 -25.85
CA VAL A 180 25.10 37.19 -26.68
C VAL A 180 25.72 38.20 -25.73
N ALA A 181 27.02 38.02 -25.48
CA ALA A 181 28.01 39.06 -25.18
C ALA A 181 29.40 38.41 -25.23
#